data_AF-A0A1C3ECU6-F1
#
_entry.id   AF-A0A1C3ECU6-F1
#
_cell.length_a   1.000
_cell.length_b   1.000
_cell.length_c   1.000
_cell.angle_alpha   90.00
_cell.angle_beta   90.00
_cell.angle_gamma   90.00
#
_symmetry.space_group_name_H-M   'P 1'
#
loop_
_entity.id
_entity.type
_entity.pdbx_description
1 polymer ?
#
loop_
_entity_poly.entity_id
_entity_poly.type
_entity_poly.pdbx_seq_one_letter_code
_entity_poly.pdbx_strand_id
1 'polypeptide(L)'
;MLGDDEKSIKEKYFFLKITYWPLIMRFEDWDLAVLINACEVLIWVGLAVVVALRPLFPPVQPAQLLNEARLRRWMAIALVLFGLSDAVEIWSGAWWRPWWLLASKAACVITICALGSVLYLRSRENSAEIPKT
;
A
#
# COMPACT_ATOMS: atom_id res chain seq x y z
N MET A 1 36.44 -40.60 22.14
CA MET A 1 36.55 -40.39 20.68
C MET A 1 35.34 -39.69 20.04
N LEU A 2 34.24 -39.41 20.76
CA LEU A 2 33.08 -38.67 20.20
C LEU A 2 33.22 -37.14 20.13
N GLY A 3 34.19 -36.55 20.83
CA GLY A 3 34.30 -35.09 20.95
C GLY A 3 34.98 -34.37 19.77
N ASP A 4 35.80 -35.09 18.99
CA ASP A 4 36.52 -34.51 17.85
C ASP A 4 35.61 -34.37 16.62
N ASP A 5 34.71 -35.35 16.42
CA ASP A 5 33.70 -35.31 15.36
C ASP A 5 32.67 -34.19 15.59
N GLU A 6 32.25 -33.95 16.84
CA GLU A 6 31.29 -32.89 17.16
C GLU A 6 31.85 -31.49 16.83
N LYS A 7 33.14 -31.27 17.10
CA LYS A 7 33.84 -30.02 16.80
C LYS A 7 33.93 -29.79 15.29
N SER A 8 34.35 -30.82 14.55
CA SER A 8 34.45 -30.80 13.09
C SER A 8 33.09 -30.54 12.42
N ILE A 9 32.02 -31.12 12.95
CA ILE A 9 30.66 -30.90 12.47
C ILE A 9 30.23 -29.45 12.73
N LYS A 10 30.38 -28.92 13.95
CA LYS A 10 30.00 -27.55 14.28
C LYS A 10 30.75 -26.50 13.44
N GLU A 11 32.02 -26.74 13.17
CA GLU A 11 32.85 -25.87 12.34
C GLU A 11 32.38 -25.86 10.88
N LYS A 12 32.04 -27.03 10.32
CA LYS A 12 31.41 -27.12 8.99
C LYS A 12 30.06 -26.42 8.94
N TYR A 13 29.20 -26.62 9.93
CA TYR A 13 27.90 -25.93 10.01
C TYR A 13 28.05 -24.42 10.14
N PHE A 14 29.06 -23.94 10.87
CA PHE A 14 29.37 -22.52 11.01
C PHE A 14 29.84 -21.91 9.68
N PHE A 15 30.72 -22.60 8.96
CA PHE A 15 31.17 -22.18 7.62
C PHE A 15 30.04 -22.24 6.58
N LEU A 16 29.19 -23.27 6.62
CA LEU A 16 27.98 -23.33 5.80
C LEU A 16 27.04 -22.17 6.14
N LYS A 17 26.82 -21.89 7.43
CA LYS A 17 26.04 -20.71 7.82
C LYS A 17 26.66 -19.47 7.22
N ILE A 18 27.92 -19.13 7.48
CA ILE A 18 28.55 -17.90 6.95
C ILE A 18 28.48 -17.79 5.42
N THR A 19 28.74 -18.89 4.71
CA THR A 19 28.81 -18.89 3.24
C THR A 19 27.42 -18.77 2.61
N TYR A 20 26.42 -19.44 3.19
CA TYR A 20 25.05 -19.47 2.66
C TYR A 20 24.10 -18.50 3.38
N TRP A 21 24.52 -17.84 4.46
CA TRP A 21 23.75 -16.84 5.21
C TRP A 21 23.20 -15.71 4.34
N PRO A 22 24.01 -15.06 3.47
CA PRO A 22 23.47 -14.07 2.54
C PRO A 22 22.53 -14.67 1.48
N LEU A 23 22.57 -15.98 1.23
CA LEU A 23 21.62 -16.66 0.34
C LEU A 23 20.30 -17.00 1.07
N ILE A 24 20.40 -17.48 2.31
CA ILE A 24 19.27 -17.85 3.19
C ILE A 24 18.48 -16.61 3.62
N MET A 25 19.16 -15.54 4.06
CA MET A 25 18.50 -14.26 4.37
C MET A 25 17.76 -13.71 3.15
N ARG A 26 18.41 -13.74 1.98
CA ARG A 26 17.80 -13.26 0.73
C ARG A 26 16.49 -13.99 0.43
N PHE A 27 16.42 -15.31 0.63
CA PHE A 27 15.19 -16.09 0.40
C PHE A 27 14.03 -15.70 1.34
N GLU A 28 14.30 -15.52 2.64
CA GLU A 28 13.27 -15.16 3.63
C GLU A 28 12.74 -13.72 3.42
N ASP A 29 13.63 -12.78 3.06
CA ASP A 29 13.27 -11.38 2.80
C ASP A 29 12.39 -11.22 1.55
N TRP A 30 12.57 -12.07 0.54
CA TRP A 30 11.77 -12.05 -0.69
C TRP A 30 10.30 -12.39 -0.42
N ASP A 31 10.02 -13.44 0.36
CA ASP A 31 8.65 -13.85 0.66
C ASP A 31 7.92 -12.82 1.54
N LEU A 32 8.63 -12.20 2.49
CA LEU A 32 8.05 -11.15 3.33
C LEU A 32 7.74 -9.87 2.55
N ALA A 33 8.64 -9.44 1.66
CA ALA A 33 8.44 -8.27 0.83
C ALA A 33 7.23 -8.43 -0.11
N VAL A 34 7.05 -9.62 -0.69
CA VAL A 34 5.89 -9.93 -1.53
C VAL A 34 4.60 -9.91 -0.72
N LEU A 35 4.60 -10.49 0.49
CA LEU A 35 3.41 -10.49 1.36
C LEU A 35 3.00 -9.07 1.79
N ILE A 36 3.97 -8.26 2.22
CA ILE A 36 3.74 -6.87 2.63
C ILE A 36 3.16 -6.07 1.46
N ASN A 37 3.79 -6.13 0.29
CA ASN A 37 3.33 -5.38 -0.87
C ASN A 37 1.96 -5.88 -1.36
N ALA A 38 1.67 -7.18 -1.29
CA ALA A 38 0.34 -7.70 -1.59
C ALA A 38 -0.72 -7.17 -0.60
N CYS A 39 -0.40 -7.09 0.70
CA CYS A 39 -1.27 -6.46 1.69
C CYS A 39 -1.50 -4.97 1.38
N GLU A 40 -0.46 -4.23 1.00
CA GLU A 40 -0.60 -2.81 0.61
C GLU A 40 -1.51 -2.65 -0.61
N VAL A 41 -1.32 -3.45 -1.66
CA VAL A 41 -2.20 -3.46 -2.85
C VAL A 41 -3.66 -3.66 -2.44
N LEU A 42 -3.92 -4.66 -1.58
CA LEU A 42 -5.28 -4.98 -1.11
C LEU A 42 -5.88 -3.82 -0.31
N ILE A 43 -5.09 -3.14 0.53
CA ILE A 43 -5.53 -1.98 1.29
C ILE A 43 -5.92 -0.83 0.36
N TRP A 44 -5.06 -0.49 -0.62
CA TRP A 44 -5.31 0.64 -1.51
C TRP A 44 -6.47 0.39 -2.47
N VAL A 45 -6.55 -0.80 -3.05
CA VAL A 45 -7.67 -1.20 -3.91
C VAL A 45 -8.96 -1.31 -3.09
N GLY A 46 -8.90 -1.87 -1.88
CA GLY A 46 -10.02 -1.91 -0.95
C GLY A 46 -10.54 -0.51 -0.61
N LEU A 47 -9.65 0.44 -0.34
CA LEU A 47 -10.00 1.83 -0.10
C LEU A 47 -10.67 2.47 -1.33
N ALA A 48 -10.15 2.20 -2.54
CA ALA A 48 -10.74 2.67 -3.79
C ALA A 48 -12.18 2.15 -3.97
N VAL A 49 -12.39 0.87 -3.67
CA VAL A 49 -13.71 0.23 -3.69
C VAL A 49 -14.62 0.89 -2.66
N VAL A 50 -14.18 1.10 -1.42
CA VAL A 50 -14.99 1.78 -0.39
C VAL A 50 -15.38 3.20 -0.84
N VAL A 51 -14.46 3.97 -1.41
CA VAL A 51 -14.75 5.31 -1.94
C VAL A 51 -15.75 5.27 -3.09
N ALA A 52 -15.64 4.27 -3.97
CA ALA A 52 -16.55 4.05 -5.09
C ALA A 52 -17.94 3.56 -4.67
N LEU A 53 -18.01 2.70 -3.65
CA LEU A 53 -19.24 2.13 -3.09
C LEU A 53 -19.88 2.99 -2.01
N ARG A 54 -19.24 4.08 -1.56
CA ARG A 54 -19.81 5.06 -0.63
C ARG A 54 -21.21 5.59 -1.04
N PRO A 55 -21.63 5.64 -2.33
CA PRO A 55 -23.02 5.88 -2.70
C PRO A 55 -24.04 4.84 -2.22
N LEU A 56 -23.61 3.61 -1.98
CA LEU A 56 -24.44 2.49 -1.52
C LEU A 56 -24.64 2.47 -0.01
N PHE A 57 -23.87 3.26 0.74
CA PHE A 57 -23.93 3.37 2.21
C PHE A 57 -24.37 4.79 2.63
N PRO A 58 -25.68 5.11 2.66
CA PRO A 58 -26.20 6.42 3.07
C PRO A 58 -26.09 6.66 4.59
N PRO A 59 -25.76 7.90 5.02
CA PRO A 59 -26.75 8.97 5.09
C PRO A 59 -26.34 10.25 4.32
N VAL A 60 -25.76 10.10 3.12
CA VAL A 60 -25.28 11.26 2.33
C VAL A 60 -26.36 11.74 1.36
N GLN A 61 -26.61 13.05 1.32
CA GLN A 61 -27.62 13.65 0.44
C GLN A 61 -27.27 13.42 -1.05
N PRO A 62 -28.22 12.95 -1.88
CA PRO A 62 -27.96 12.54 -3.27
C PRO A 62 -27.48 13.68 -4.18
N ALA A 63 -27.87 14.93 -3.89
CA ALA A 63 -27.42 16.11 -4.62
C ALA A 63 -25.91 16.39 -4.46
N GLN A 64 -25.34 16.08 -3.29
CA GLN A 64 -23.90 16.25 -3.03
C GLN A 64 -23.07 15.16 -3.72
N LEU A 65 -23.64 13.95 -3.80
CA LEU A 65 -23.03 12.82 -4.48
C LEU A 65 -22.74 13.09 -5.96
N LEU A 66 -23.64 13.76 -6.67
CA LEU A 66 -23.49 14.07 -8.09
C LEU A 66 -22.37 15.11 -8.34
N ASN A 67 -22.33 16.17 -7.52
CA ASN A 67 -21.30 17.20 -7.62
C ASN A 67 -19.90 16.68 -7.25
N GLU A 68 -19.82 15.72 -6.31
CA GLU A 68 -18.56 15.11 -5.88
C GLU A 68 -18.20 13.83 -6.66
N ALA A 69 -19.09 13.32 -7.51
CA ALA A 69 -18.87 12.08 -8.27
C ALA A 69 -17.63 12.15 -9.17
N ARG A 70 -17.31 13.34 -9.70
CA ARG A 70 -16.08 13.54 -10.48
C ARG A 70 -14.84 13.42 -9.59
N LEU A 71 -14.81 14.09 -8.42
CA LEU A 71 -13.67 14.04 -7.51
C LEU A 71 -13.45 12.63 -6.94
N ARG A 72 -14.53 11.95 -6.56
CA ARG A 72 -14.48 10.56 -6.07
C ARG A 72 -13.94 9.59 -7.11
N ARG A 73 -14.34 9.73 -8.38
CA ARG A 73 -13.80 8.93 -9.48
C ARG A 73 -12.29 9.12 -9.63
N TRP A 74 -11.82 10.37 -9.63
CA TRP A 74 -10.39 10.67 -9.68
C TRP A 74 -9.63 10.11 -8.46
N MET A 75 -10.22 10.18 -7.28
CA MET A 75 -9.63 9.61 -6.05
C MET A 75 -9.55 8.09 -6.11
N ALA A 76 -10.60 7.41 -6.58
CA ALA A 76 -10.59 5.96 -6.78
C ALA A 76 -9.55 5.53 -7.82
N ILE A 77 -9.43 6.26 -8.93
CA ILE A 77 -8.39 6.01 -9.95
C ILE A 77 -6.99 6.20 -9.35
N ALA A 78 -6.76 7.27 -8.59
CA ALA A 78 -5.46 7.51 -7.95
C ALA A 78 -5.09 6.40 -6.95
N LEU A 79 -6.05 5.91 -6.16
CA LEU A 79 -5.85 4.80 -5.23
C LEU A 79 -5.54 3.48 -5.95
N VAL A 80 -6.24 3.18 -7.05
CA VAL A 80 -5.96 1.99 -7.86
C VAL A 80 -4.58 2.09 -8.51
N LEU A 81 -4.21 3.26 -9.06
CA LEU A 81 -2.89 3.48 -9.64
C LEU A 81 -1.78 3.37 -8.60
N PHE A 82 -2.03 3.85 -7.37
CA PHE A 82 -1.09 3.68 -6.27
C PHE A 82 -0.91 2.21 -5.89
N GLY A 83 -2.01 1.47 -5.70
CA GLY A 83 -1.93 0.02 -5.45
C GLY A 83 -1.28 -0.75 -6.60
N LEU A 84 -1.53 -0.37 -7.85
CA LEU A 84 -0.87 -0.97 -9.00
C LEU A 84 0.65 -0.69 -9.01
N SER A 85 1.08 0.47 -8.51
CA SER A 85 2.50 0.79 -8.36
C SER A 85 3.18 -0.08 -7.29
N ASP A 86 2.48 -0.43 -6.21
CA ASP A 86 2.98 -1.37 -5.19
C ASP A 86 3.04 -2.81 -5.75
N ALA A 87 2.10 -3.18 -6.63
CA ALA A 87 2.17 -4.47 -7.32
C ALA A 87 3.39 -4.57 -8.23
N VAL A 88 3.84 -3.47 -8.85
CA VAL A 88 5.07 -3.45 -9.68
C VAL A 88 6.33 -3.67 -8.83
N GLU A 89 6.31 -3.36 -7.55
CA GLU A 89 7.43 -3.67 -6.65
C GLU A 89 7.63 -5.17 -6.45
N ILE A 90 6.55 -5.96 -6.48
CA ILE A 90 6.61 -7.44 -6.43
C ILE A 90 7.42 -7.99 -7.61
N TRP A 91 7.33 -7.35 -8.78
CA TRP A 91 8.03 -7.77 -10.01
C TRP A 91 9.43 -7.16 -10.16
N SER A 92 9.62 -5.94 -9.69
CA SER A 92 10.87 -5.19 -9.86
C SER A 92 11.89 -5.46 -8.75
N GLY A 93 11.45 -5.92 -7.57
CA GLY A 93 12.31 -6.20 -6.41
C GLY A 93 13.00 -4.96 -5.83
N ALA A 94 12.65 -3.76 -6.31
CA ALA A 94 13.27 -2.50 -5.89
C ALA A 94 12.24 -1.35 -5.92
N TRP A 95 11.97 -0.78 -4.73
CA TRP A 95 11.04 0.33 -4.53
C TRP A 95 11.39 1.63 -5.29
N TRP A 96 12.63 1.80 -5.76
CA TRP A 96 13.09 3.01 -6.46
C TRP A 96 13.40 2.83 -7.95
N ARG A 97 13.40 1.60 -8.50
CA ARG A 97 13.71 1.35 -9.91
C ARG A 97 12.50 0.80 -10.65
N PRO A 98 11.99 1.50 -11.67
CA PRO A 98 12.41 2.79 -12.24
C PRO A 98 11.99 4.02 -11.41
N TRP A 99 12.74 5.13 -11.48
CA TRP A 99 12.48 6.39 -10.75
C TRP A 99 11.08 6.99 -11.03
N TRP A 100 10.50 6.66 -12.18
CA TRP A 100 9.15 7.02 -12.56
C TRP A 100 8.09 6.45 -11.61
N LEU A 101 8.34 5.29 -10.98
CA LEU A 101 7.43 4.74 -9.97
C LEU A 101 7.34 5.66 -8.76
N LEU A 102 8.47 6.17 -8.30
CA LEU A 102 8.52 7.08 -7.15
C LEU A 102 7.82 8.41 -7.46
N ALA A 103 7.99 8.93 -8.69
CA ALA A 103 7.26 10.11 -9.15
C ALA A 103 5.75 9.86 -9.23
N SER A 104 5.31 8.71 -9.76
CA SER A 104 3.89 8.35 -9.81
C SER A 104 3.29 8.13 -8.42
N LYS A 105 4.05 7.53 -7.50
CA LYS A 105 3.64 7.36 -6.10
C LYS A 105 3.46 8.71 -5.42
N ALA A 106 4.44 9.61 -5.54
CA ALA A 106 4.36 10.95 -4.99
C ALA A 106 3.16 11.74 -5.57
N ALA A 107 2.95 11.68 -6.89
CA ALA A 107 1.82 12.33 -7.55
C ALA A 107 0.47 11.77 -7.06
N CYS A 108 0.37 10.46 -6.88
CA CYS A 108 -0.83 9.81 -6.35
C CYS A 108 -1.11 10.23 -4.90
N VAL A 109 -0.10 10.23 -4.02
CA VAL A 109 -0.23 10.68 -2.62
C VAL A 109 -0.71 12.13 -2.57
N ILE A 110 -0.09 13.02 -3.33
CA ILE A 110 -0.49 14.44 -3.41
C ILE A 110 -1.95 14.55 -3.86
N THR A 111 -2.34 13.79 -4.88
CA THR A 111 -3.72 13.80 -5.39
C THR A 111 -4.72 13.29 -4.36
N ILE A 112 -4.41 12.19 -3.66
CA ILE A 112 -5.25 11.61 -2.61
C ILE A 112 -5.38 12.60 -1.45
N CYS A 113 -4.29 13.21 -1.00
CA CYS A 113 -4.31 14.21 0.07
C CYS A 113 -5.11 15.44 -0.35
N ALA A 114 -4.87 16.00 -1.54
CA ALA A 114 -5.58 17.18 -2.01
C ALA A 114 -7.09 16.94 -2.16
N LEU A 115 -7.48 15.85 -2.84
CA LEU A 115 -8.90 15.50 -3.01
C LEU A 115 -9.55 15.14 -1.68
N GLY A 116 -8.86 14.41 -0.81
CA GLY A 116 -9.31 14.07 0.54
C GLY A 116 -9.56 15.31 1.40
N SER A 117 -8.63 16.26 1.41
CA SER A 117 -8.77 17.53 2.13
C SER A 117 -9.94 18.36 1.60
N VAL A 118 -10.12 18.44 0.28
CA VAL A 118 -11.27 19.17 -0.32
C VAL A 118 -12.60 18.54 0.09
N LEU A 119 -12.72 17.22 0.03
CA LEU A 119 -13.94 16.52 0.45
C LEU A 119 -14.19 16.65 1.96
N TYR A 120 -13.12 16.65 2.77
CA TYR A 120 -13.21 16.82 4.22
C TYR A 120 -13.69 18.23 4.61
N LEU A 121 -13.14 19.26 3.99
CA LEU A 121 -13.54 20.65 4.24
C LEU A 121 -14.99 20.91 3.85
N ARG A 122 -15.41 20.43 2.66
CA ARG A 122 -16.82 20.51 2.22
C ARG A 122 -17.78 19.80 3.17
N SER A 123 -17.40 18.61 3.64
CA SER A 123 -18.21 17.86 4.61
C SER A 123 -18.37 18.61 5.94
N ARG A 124 -17.35 19.37 6.36
CA ARG A 124 -17.42 20.21 7.57
C ARG A 124 -18.36 21.40 7.38
N GLU A 125 -18.27 22.12 6.27
CA GLU A 125 -19.14 23.25 5.96
C GLU A 125 -20.62 22.81 5.96
N ASN A 126 -20.92 21.70 5.29
CA ASN A 126 -22.28 21.14 5.23
C ASN A 126 -22.83 20.73 6.61
N SER A 127 -21.96 20.30 7.53
CA SER A 127 -22.36 19.92 8.89
C SER A 127 -22.56 21.14 9.81
N ALA A 128 -21.98 22.29 9.46
CA ALA A 128 -22.16 23.55 10.17
C ALA A 128 -23.48 24.25 9.80
N GLU A 129 -24.00 24.02 8.59
CA GLU A 129 -25.26 24.61 8.12
C GLU A 129 -26.52 23.90 8.63
N ILE A 130 -26.44 22.69 9.19
CA ILE A 130 -27.60 21.99 9.77
C ILE A 130 -27.85 22.54 11.18
N PRO A 131 -28.91 23.34 11.43
CA PRO A 131 -29.21 23.82 12.77
C PRO A 131 -29.69 22.66 13.63
N LYS A 132 -29.12 22.54 14.84
CA LYS A 132 -29.57 21.56 15.84
C LYS A 132 -30.95 21.99 16.36
N THR A 133 -32.00 21.33 15.89
CA THR A 133 -33.35 21.39 16.47
C THR A 133 -33.43 20.56 17.74
#